data_AF-A0A430QJV0-F1
#
_entry.id   AF-A0A430QJV0-F1
#
_cell.length_a   1.000
_cell.length_b   1.000
_cell.length_c   1.000
_cell.angle_alpha   90.00
_cell.angle_beta   90.00
_cell.angle_gamma   90.00
#
_symmetry.space_group_name_H-M   'P 1'
#
loop_
_entity.id
_entity.type
_entity.pdbx_description
1 polymer ?
#
loop_
_entity_poly.entity_id
_entity_poly.type
_entity_poly.pdbx_seq_one_letter_code
_entity_poly.pdbx_strand_id
1 'polypeptide(L)'
;MEEEHFRCLEQMPNPERFEKVEESMENLLMVVEERNRAEDELEKGEWVGPKVVESVDPLGRAVQTLTSEHLSPKVIPSHAQSDECMWSEKTVNLLRLEREKRIIKRREEQRRQRYSDRLKHWNKSDYLNEDSI
;
A
#
# COMPACT_ATOMS: atom_id res chain seq x y z
N MET A 1 -30.24 -5.60 3.58
CA MET A 1 -30.48 -7.05 3.44
C MET A 1 -29.47 -7.83 4.26
N GLU A 2 -28.16 -7.66 4.01
CA GLU A 2 -27.12 -8.24 4.87
C GLU A 2 -27.24 -7.77 6.33
N GLU A 3 -27.36 -6.45 6.55
CA GLU A 3 -27.56 -5.88 7.88
C GLU A 3 -28.81 -6.42 8.60
N GLU A 4 -29.88 -6.73 7.86
CA GLU A 4 -31.12 -7.26 8.43
C GLU A 4 -30.97 -8.73 8.82
N HIS A 5 -30.30 -9.55 8.00
CA HIS A 5 -29.97 -10.93 8.38
C HIS A 5 -29.01 -10.97 9.59
N PHE A 6 -28.05 -10.04 9.66
CA PHE A 6 -27.20 -9.89 10.83
C PHE A 6 -28.00 -9.53 12.10
N ARG A 7 -28.97 -8.60 11.99
CA ARG A 7 -29.89 -8.25 13.10
C ARG A 7 -30.74 -9.44 13.55
N CYS A 8 -31.22 -10.24 12.61
CA CYS A 8 -32.03 -11.42 12.88
C CYS A 8 -31.20 -12.66 13.29
N LEU A 9 -29.86 -12.58 13.32
CA LEU A 9 -28.94 -13.70 13.55
C LEU A 9 -29.15 -14.86 12.56
N GLU A 10 -29.58 -14.54 11.35
CA GLU A 10 -29.80 -15.49 10.26
C GLU A 10 -28.63 -15.45 9.27
N GLN A 11 -28.30 -16.59 8.67
CA GLN A 11 -27.31 -16.64 7.59
C GLN A 11 -27.92 -16.07 6.31
N MET A 12 -27.16 -15.22 5.61
CA MET A 12 -27.60 -14.67 4.33
C MET A 12 -27.80 -15.82 3.30
N PRO A 13 -28.95 -15.87 2.59
CA PRO A 13 -29.26 -16.98 1.70
C PRO A 13 -28.33 -17.13 0.48
N ASN A 14 -27.67 -16.05 0.04
CA ASN A 14 -26.66 -16.11 -1.03
C ASN A 14 -25.65 -14.96 -0.87
N PRO A 15 -24.58 -15.13 -0.07
CA PRO A 15 -23.58 -14.09 0.17
C PRO A 15 -22.70 -13.83 -1.05
N GLU A 16 -22.37 -14.87 -1.84
CA GLU A 16 -21.55 -14.74 -3.05
C GLU A 16 -22.13 -13.77 -4.09
N ARG A 17 -23.45 -13.54 -4.06
CA ARG A 17 -24.09 -12.57 -4.97
C ARG A 17 -23.56 -11.16 -4.72
N PHE A 18 -23.27 -10.80 -3.48
CA PHE A 18 -22.74 -9.47 -3.15
C PHE A 18 -21.33 -9.30 -3.72
N GLU A 19 -20.44 -10.25 -3.42
CA GLU A 19 -19.06 -10.28 -3.93
C GLU A 19 -19.01 -10.19 -5.47
N LYS A 20 -19.84 -10.98 -6.17
CA LYS A 20 -19.89 -10.97 -7.65
C LYS A 20 -20.39 -9.64 -8.21
N VAL A 21 -21.32 -8.99 -7.51
CA VAL A 21 -21.82 -7.67 -7.93
C VAL A 21 -20.76 -6.61 -7.69
N GLU A 22 -20.07 -6.63 -6.55
CA GLU A 22 -18.96 -5.71 -6.27
C GLU A 22 -17.85 -5.84 -7.31
N GLU A 23 -17.40 -7.07 -7.59
CA GLU A 23 -16.41 -7.35 -8.64
C GLU A 23 -16.88 -6.83 -10.01
N SER A 24 -18.16 -7.04 -10.35
CA SER A 24 -18.73 -6.51 -11.59
C SER A 24 -18.77 -4.99 -11.62
N MET A 25 -19.02 -4.31 -10.50
CA MET A 25 -19.01 -2.85 -10.43
C MET A 25 -17.59 -2.30 -10.57
N GLU A 26 -16.60 -2.91 -9.93
CA GLU A 26 -15.18 -2.55 -10.07
C GLU A 26 -14.71 -2.71 -11.52
N ASN A 27 -15.07 -3.82 -12.16
CA ASN A 27 -14.75 -4.06 -13.57
C ASN A 27 -15.36 -3.01 -14.52
N LEU A 28 -16.61 -2.60 -14.26
CA LEU A 28 -17.24 -1.55 -15.06
C LEU A 28 -16.53 -0.21 -14.88
N LEU A 29 -16.15 0.15 -13.65
CA LEU A 29 -15.40 1.39 -13.38
C LEU A 29 -14.04 1.36 -14.08
N MET A 30 -13.32 0.24 -14.01
CA MET A 30 -12.03 0.06 -14.68
C MET A 30 -12.13 0.29 -16.19
N VAL A 31 -13.13 -0.30 -16.86
CA VAL A 31 -13.34 -0.11 -18.32
C VAL A 31 -13.68 1.34 -18.66
N VAL A 32 -14.47 2.02 -17.83
CA VAL A 32 -14.81 3.43 -18.02
C VAL A 32 -13.56 4.30 -17.86
N GLU A 33 -12.74 4.06 -16.83
CA GLU A 33 -11.49 4.77 -16.61
C GLU A 33 -10.51 4.59 -17.76
N GLU A 34 -10.33 3.36 -18.26
CA GLU A 34 -9.47 3.08 -19.42
C GLU A 34 -9.90 3.85 -20.67
N ARG A 35 -11.21 3.92 -20.94
CA ARG A 35 -11.73 4.66 -22.10
C ARG A 35 -11.53 6.16 -21.95
N ASN A 36 -11.92 6.72 -20.80
CA ASN A 36 -11.74 8.14 -20.53
C ASN A 36 -10.27 8.52 -20.64
N ARG A 37 -9.37 7.67 -20.13
CA ARG A 37 -7.93 7.88 -20.22
C ARG A 37 -7.43 7.86 -21.66
N ALA A 38 -7.89 6.91 -22.47
CA ALA A 38 -7.52 6.85 -23.88
C ALA A 38 -8.01 8.09 -24.66
N GLU A 39 -9.23 8.55 -24.39
CA GLU A 39 -9.77 9.77 -24.99
C GLU A 39 -8.94 11.01 -24.61
N ASP A 40 -8.68 11.20 -23.32
CA ASP A 40 -7.86 12.33 -22.82
C ASP A 40 -6.42 12.31 -23.36
N GLU A 41 -5.78 11.14 -23.40
CA GLU A 41 -4.42 10.99 -23.93
C GLU A 41 -4.36 11.30 -25.44
N LEU A 42 -5.42 11.00 -26.20
CA LEU A 42 -5.49 11.34 -27.63
C LEU A 42 -5.78 12.82 -27.88
N GLU A 43 -6.68 13.43 -27.10
CA GLU A 43 -7.11 14.82 -27.31
C GLU A 43 -6.13 15.84 -26.73
N LYS A 44 -5.67 15.60 -25.49
CA LYS A 44 -4.88 16.55 -24.69
C LYS A 44 -3.41 16.15 -24.59
N GLY A 45 -3.08 14.89 -24.92
CA GLY A 45 -1.74 14.31 -24.74
C GLY A 45 -1.45 13.88 -23.30
N GLU A 46 -2.37 14.10 -22.36
CA GLU A 46 -2.24 13.68 -20.97
C GLU A 46 -3.59 13.42 -20.29
N TRP A 47 -3.58 12.55 -19.29
CA TRP A 47 -4.73 12.28 -18.41
C TRP A 47 -4.99 13.45 -17.45
N VAL A 48 -6.26 13.87 -17.32
CA VAL A 48 -6.68 15.01 -16.48
C VAL A 48 -7.10 14.59 -15.05
N GLY A 49 -7.22 13.29 -14.77
CA GLY A 49 -7.62 12.80 -13.44
C GLY A 49 -6.53 12.89 -12.36
N PRO A 50 -6.84 12.45 -11.12
CA PRO A 50 -5.92 12.51 -9.99
C PRO A 50 -4.65 11.70 -10.28
N LYS A 51 -3.49 12.33 -10.11
CA LYS A 51 -2.17 11.71 -10.31
C LYS A 51 -1.52 11.43 -8.97
N VAL A 52 -0.79 10.32 -8.89
CA VAL A 52 0.09 10.05 -7.75
C VAL A 52 1.38 10.82 -7.95
N VAL A 53 1.71 11.70 -7.02
CA VAL A 53 2.91 12.54 -7.03
C VAL A 53 3.78 12.19 -5.83
N GLU A 54 5.10 12.18 -6.05
CA GLU A 54 6.07 12.04 -4.96
C GLU A 54 6.12 13.33 -4.14
N SER A 55 5.84 13.18 -2.84
CA SER A 55 5.85 14.25 -1.86
C SER A 55 6.70 13.84 -0.65
N VAL A 56 6.92 14.78 0.26
CA VAL A 56 7.69 14.58 1.48
C VAL A 56 6.78 14.85 2.68
N ASP A 57 6.71 13.88 3.58
CA ASP A 57 6.03 13.99 4.87
C ASP A 57 6.74 15.02 5.77
N PRO A 58 6.10 15.64 6.78
CA PRO A 58 6.79 16.57 7.68
C PRO A 58 8.02 15.97 8.40
N LEU A 59 8.13 14.64 8.45
CA LEU A 59 9.30 13.93 8.99
C LEU A 59 10.45 13.75 7.98
N GLY A 60 10.33 14.27 6.76
CA GLY A 60 11.35 14.14 5.71
C GLY A 60 11.33 12.80 4.97
N ARG A 61 10.26 11.99 5.13
CA ARG A 61 10.12 10.70 4.44
C ARG A 61 9.43 10.90 3.08
N ALA A 62 9.88 10.19 2.05
CA ALA A 62 9.20 10.16 0.76
C ALA A 62 7.85 9.43 0.88
N VAL A 63 6.77 10.09 0.47
CA VAL A 63 5.38 9.60 0.49
C VAL A 63 4.73 9.88 -0.85
N GLN A 64 3.95 8.91 -1.34
CA GLN A 64 3.12 9.09 -2.52
C GLN A 64 1.80 9.75 -2.10
N THR A 65 1.47 10.90 -2.69
CA THR A 65 0.24 11.66 -2.42
C THR A 65 -0.55 11.86 -3.70
N LEU A 66 -1.88 11.84 -3.61
CA LEU A 66 -2.76 12.16 -4.73
C LEU A 66 -2.88 13.67 -4.91
N THR A 67 -2.93 14.13 -6.17
CA THR A 67 -3.24 15.52 -6.48
C THR A 67 -4.68 15.87 -6.13
N SER A 68 -4.88 17.02 -5.49
CA SER A 68 -6.20 17.60 -5.20
C SER A 68 -6.35 18.95 -5.86
N GLU A 69 -7.59 19.29 -6.25
CA GLU A 69 -7.92 20.60 -6.81
C GLU A 69 -8.01 21.65 -5.69
N HIS A 70 -7.49 22.85 -5.97
CA HIS A 70 -7.52 23.98 -5.05
C HIS A 70 -7.94 25.25 -5.78
N LEU A 71 -8.76 26.07 -5.12
CA LEU A 71 -9.23 27.36 -5.68
C LEU A 71 -8.10 28.39 -5.82
N SER A 72 -7.12 28.32 -4.92
CA SER A 72 -5.96 29.21 -4.90
C SER A 72 -4.69 28.43 -5.20
N PRO A 73 -3.70 29.04 -5.88
CA PRO A 73 -2.40 28.40 -6.07
C PRO A 73 -1.77 28.08 -4.72
N LYS A 74 -0.94 27.03 -4.67
CA LYS A 74 -0.13 26.70 -3.50
C LYS A 74 0.94 27.78 -3.33
N VAL A 75 0.60 28.84 -2.59
CA VAL A 75 1.57 29.83 -2.12
C VAL A 75 2.26 29.22 -0.92
N ILE A 76 3.59 29.16 -0.91
CA ILE A 76 4.36 28.82 0.30
C ILE A 76 4.30 30.08 1.19
N PRO A 77 3.62 30.08 2.34
CA PRO A 77 3.64 31.24 3.22
C PRO A 77 5.07 31.63 3.58
N SER A 78 5.38 32.92 3.73
CA SER A 78 6.71 33.37 4.16
C SER A 78 7.15 32.78 5.52
N HIS A 79 6.21 32.39 6.38
CA HIS A 79 6.50 31.69 7.64
C HIS A 79 6.56 30.15 7.49
N ALA A 80 6.07 29.62 6.36
CA ALA A 80 6.18 28.22 5.95
C ALA A 80 7.47 27.93 5.18
N GLN A 81 8.43 28.88 5.18
CA GLN A 81 9.85 28.56 5.04
C GLN A 81 10.32 27.53 6.09
N SER A 82 9.46 27.15 7.05
CA SER A 82 9.58 25.96 7.88
C SER A 82 9.56 24.63 7.12
N ASP A 83 9.12 24.55 5.87
CA ASP A 83 9.34 23.35 5.04
C ASP A 83 10.84 23.13 4.79
N GLU A 84 11.65 24.21 4.76
CA GLU A 84 13.12 24.11 4.83
C GLU A 84 13.60 23.70 6.24
N CYS A 85 12.81 23.96 7.28
CA CYS A 85 13.09 23.54 8.67
C CYS A 85 12.77 22.05 8.94
N MET A 86 12.09 21.36 8.01
CA MET A 86 11.85 19.91 8.09
C MET A 86 13.12 19.08 7.82
N TRP A 87 14.19 19.70 7.31
CA TRP A 87 15.53 19.13 7.19
C TRP A 87 16.44 19.52 8.38
N SER A 88 15.88 19.46 9.59
CA SER A 88 16.66 19.63 10.82
C SER A 88 17.65 18.46 11.03
N GLU A 89 18.72 18.69 11.77
CA GLU A 89 19.65 17.63 12.19
C GLU A 89 18.91 16.44 12.86
N LYS A 90 17.83 16.73 13.59
CA LYS A 90 17.00 15.72 14.24
C LYS A 90 16.29 14.81 13.23
N THR A 91 15.74 15.37 12.15
CA THR A 91 15.03 14.58 11.13
C THR A 91 16.02 13.74 10.32
N VAL A 92 17.19 14.29 10.00
CA VAL A 92 18.28 13.53 9.36
C VAL A 92 18.74 12.35 10.23
N ASN A 93 18.92 12.57 11.53
CA ASN A 93 19.28 11.50 12.47
C ASN A 93 18.18 10.43 12.57
N LEU A 94 16.91 10.83 12.56
CA LEU A 94 15.77 9.91 12.55
C LEU A 94 15.75 9.06 11.27
N LEU A 95 15.92 9.67 10.10
CA LEU A 95 15.96 8.96 8.81
C LEU A 95 17.12 7.96 8.76
N ARG A 96 18.29 8.32 9.34
CA ARG A 96 19.43 7.42 9.49
C ARG A 96 19.08 6.22 10.37
N LEU A 97 18.53 6.44 11.56
CA LEU A 97 18.15 5.37 12.48
C LEU A 97 17.10 4.42 11.86
N GLU A 98 16.16 4.95 11.09
CA GLU A 98 15.17 4.15 10.36
C GLU A 98 15.81 3.28 9.27
N ARG A 99 16.80 3.81 8.56
CA ARG A 99 17.57 3.04 7.59
C ARG A 99 18.33 1.91 8.27
N GLU A 100 19.01 2.19 9.38
CA GLU A 100 19.73 1.20 10.18
C GLU A 100 18.78 0.11 10.70
N LYS A 101 17.63 0.49 11.25
CA LYS A 101 16.57 -0.42 11.71
C LYS A 101 16.07 -1.34 10.58
N ARG A 102 15.83 -0.80 9.39
CA ARG A 102 15.42 -1.60 8.21
C ARG A 102 16.48 -2.62 7.80
N ILE A 103 17.76 -2.24 7.87
CA ILE A 103 18.89 -3.15 7.57
C ILE A 103 18.95 -4.28 8.60
N ILE A 104 18.84 -3.98 9.89
CA ILE A 104 18.86 -4.99 10.96
C ILE A 104 17.69 -5.96 10.77
N LYS A 105 16.46 -5.45 10.58
CA LYS A 105 15.27 -6.27 10.37
C LYS A 105 15.42 -7.20 9.17
N ARG A 106 15.93 -6.69 8.04
CA ARG A 106 16.22 -7.50 6.83
C ARG A 106 17.24 -8.61 7.11
N ARG A 107 18.31 -8.32 7.87
CA ARG A 107 19.32 -9.34 8.24
C ARG A 107 18.73 -10.43 9.13
N GLU A 108 17.88 -10.06 10.09
CA GLU A 108 17.19 -11.01 10.97
C GLU A 108 16.19 -11.89 10.21
N GLU A 109 15.43 -11.31 9.29
CA GLU A 109 14.52 -12.04 8.40
C GLU A 109 15.28 -13.05 7.55
N GLN A 110 16.40 -12.64 6.93
CA GLN A 110 17.25 -13.54 6.16
C GLN A 110 17.84 -14.67 7.03
N ARG A 111 18.26 -14.38 8.26
CA ARG A 111 18.75 -15.40 9.20
C ARG A 111 17.64 -16.40 9.55
N ARG A 112 16.43 -15.91 9.83
CA ARG A 112 15.25 -16.74 10.10
C ARG A 112 14.88 -17.62 8.92
N GLN A 113 14.88 -17.08 7.70
CA GLN A 113 14.62 -17.83 6.47
C GLN A 113 15.67 -18.94 6.27
N ARG A 114 16.96 -18.61 6.37
CA ARG A 114 18.05 -19.62 6.27
C ARG A 114 17.92 -20.74 7.31
N TYR A 115 17.52 -20.38 8.53
CA TYR A 115 17.26 -21.38 9.58
C TYR A 115 16.04 -22.24 9.23
N SER A 116 14.93 -21.64 8.79
CA SER A 116 13.73 -22.37 8.36
C SER A 116 14.00 -23.30 7.19
N ASP A 117 14.74 -22.84 6.17
CA ASP A 117 15.08 -23.65 5.00
C ASP A 117 16.02 -24.80 5.36
N ARG A 118 16.99 -24.54 6.25
CA ARG A 118 17.85 -25.59 6.81
C ARG A 118 17.01 -26.60 7.59
N LEU A 119 16.13 -26.15 8.48
CA LEU A 119 15.26 -27.04 9.26
C LEU A 119 14.36 -27.89 8.35
N LYS A 120 13.78 -27.30 7.30
CA LYS A 120 13.01 -28.05 6.29
C LYS A 120 13.86 -29.09 5.57
N HIS A 121 15.09 -28.74 5.21
CA HIS A 121 16.01 -29.68 4.58
C HIS A 121 16.38 -30.83 5.53
N TRP A 122 16.68 -30.53 6.79
CA TRP A 122 16.97 -31.52 7.83
C TRP A 122 15.77 -32.44 8.08
N ASN A 123 14.59 -31.89 8.29
CA ASN A 123 13.35 -32.68 8.45
C ASN A 123 13.03 -33.54 7.21
N LYS A 124 13.45 -33.11 6.01
CA LYS A 124 13.29 -33.90 4.78
C LYS A 124 14.37 -34.98 4.64
N SER A 125 15.59 -34.73 5.12
CA SER A 125 16.68 -35.72 5.13
C SER A 125 16.54 -36.73 6.26
N ASP A 126 15.82 -36.37 7.33
CA ASP A 126 15.41 -37.25 8.42
C ASP A 126 14.28 -38.16 7.91
N TYR A 127 14.63 -39.09 7.01
CA TYR A 127 13.79 -40.22 6.57
C TYR A 127 13.62 -41.29 7.66
N LEU A 128 13.94 -40.97 8.92
CA LEU A 128 13.98 -41.88 10.07
C LEU A 128 13.24 -41.28 11.28
N ASN A 129 12.04 -40.72 11.07
CA ASN A 129 11.08 -40.66 12.18
C ASN A 129 10.44 -42.06 12.30
N GLU A 130 10.89 -42.79 13.31
CA GLU A 130 10.46 -44.15 13.69
C GLU A 130 8.97 -44.23 14.09
N ASP A 131 8.23 -43.13 14.03
CA ASP A 131 6.79 -43.02 14.37
C ASP A 131 5.84 -43.35 13.20
N SER A 132 6.34 -43.96 12.13
CA SER A 132 5.54 -44.39 10.96
C SER A 132 5.43 -45.91 10.84
N ILE A 133 5.05 -46.57 11.95
CA ILE A 133 4.54 -47.95 11.98
C ILE A 133 3.11 -47.93 12.51
#